data_AF-A0A971M260-F1
#
_entry.id   AF-A0A971M260-F1
#
_cell.length_a   1.000
_cell.length_b   1.000
_cell.length_c   1.000
_cell.angle_alpha   90.00
_cell.angle_beta   90.00
_cell.angle_gamma   90.00
#
_symmetry.space_group_name_H-M   'P 1'
#
loop_
_entity.id
_entity.type
_entity.pdbx_description
1 polymer ?
#
loop_
_entity_poly.entity_id
_entity_poly.type
_entity_poly.pdbx_seq_one_letter_code
_entity_poly.pdbx_strand_id
1 'polypeptide(L)'
;MHPIVVGFISGATAGIIMGLLSDILFRLKTFRSSLLVVDGSFFFRTLKLQGTARLIYAAGLFIHLITSGVFGALYILLSALLGFSATESVSLAAISIYVVLLWLSMLFVALPVAGEGLLGRKSGPLTSFEQLILHVIFLFVYYGCLRALLV
;
A
#
# COMPACT_ATOMS: atom_id res chain seq x y z
N MET A 1 -10.35 10.54 -18.95
CA MET A 1 -10.87 10.01 -17.66
C MET A 1 -10.68 11.07 -16.58
N HIS A 2 -11.52 11.12 -15.55
CA HIS A 2 -11.35 12.11 -14.47
C HIS A 2 -10.02 11.84 -13.71
N PRO A 3 -9.20 12.85 -13.34
CA PRO A 3 -7.89 12.64 -12.73
C PRO A 3 -7.92 11.78 -11.46
N ILE A 4 -8.96 11.94 -10.63
CA ILE A 4 -9.16 11.11 -9.42
C ILE A 4 -9.34 9.62 -9.77
N VAL A 5 -10.07 9.33 -10.85
CA VAL A 5 -10.27 7.94 -11.33
C VAL A 5 -8.95 7.37 -11.85
N VAL A 6 -8.12 8.19 -12.50
CA VAL A 6 -6.78 7.81 -12.93
C VAL A 6 -5.87 7.52 -11.73
N GLY A 7 -5.94 8.35 -10.67
CA GLY A 7 -5.28 8.10 -9.40
C GLY A 7 -5.72 6.77 -8.78
N PHE A 8 -7.02 6.50 -8.76
CA PHE A 8 -7.55 5.24 -8.25
C PHE A 8 -7.03 4.02 -9.02
N ILE A 9 -7.12 4.04 -10.34
CA ILE A 9 -6.69 2.93 -11.20
C ILE A 9 -5.17 2.72 -11.10
N SER A 10 -4.40 3.80 -11.11
CA SER A 10 -2.94 3.76 -10.94
C SER A 10 -2.59 3.16 -9.58
N GLY A 11 -3.28 3.59 -8.51
CA GLY A 11 -3.08 3.10 -7.15
C GLY A 11 -3.43 1.62 -7.02
N ALA A 12 -4.58 1.19 -7.55
CA ALA A 12 -4.98 -0.21 -7.57
C ALA A 12 -3.99 -1.08 -8.38
N THR A 13 -3.49 -0.59 -9.51
CA THR A 13 -2.48 -1.28 -10.33
C THR A 13 -1.18 -1.45 -9.57
N ALA A 14 -0.68 -0.39 -8.93
CA ALA A 14 0.49 -0.46 -8.06
C ALA A 14 0.27 -1.41 -6.87
N GLY A 15 -0.93 -1.39 -6.28
CA GLY A 15 -1.37 -2.32 -5.23
C GLY A 15 -1.33 -3.78 -5.68
N ILE A 16 -1.83 -4.11 -6.87
CA ILE A 16 -1.77 -5.47 -7.43
C ILE A 16 -0.31 -5.94 -7.50
N ILE A 17 0.56 -5.14 -8.12
CA ILE A 17 1.97 -5.53 -8.31
C ILE A 17 2.68 -5.69 -6.96
N MET A 18 2.49 -4.73 -6.05
CA MET A 18 3.04 -4.77 -4.69
C MET A 18 2.55 -6.00 -3.90
N GLY A 19 1.25 -6.30 -3.98
CA GLY A 19 0.63 -7.42 -3.28
C GLY A 19 1.12 -8.78 -3.81
N LEU A 20 1.19 -8.93 -5.14
CA LEU A 20 1.70 -10.15 -5.78
C LEU A 20 3.16 -10.38 -5.44
N LEU A 21 4.01 -9.34 -5.53
CA LEU A 21 5.43 -9.47 -5.19
C LEU A 21 5.63 -9.80 -3.72
N SER A 22 4.87 -9.19 -2.82
CA SER A 22 4.92 -9.55 -1.40
C SER A 22 4.55 -11.01 -1.16
N ASP A 23 3.48 -11.50 -1.78
CA ASP A 23 3.04 -12.89 -1.62
C ASP A 23 4.06 -13.88 -2.18
N ILE A 24 4.63 -13.59 -3.36
CA ILE A 24 5.69 -14.41 -3.97
C ILE A 24 6.92 -14.45 -3.06
N LEU A 25 7.44 -13.30 -2.62
CA LEU A 25 8.63 -13.23 -1.78
C LEU A 25 8.42 -13.88 -0.42
N PHE A 26 7.19 -13.82 0.12
CA PHE A 26 6.82 -14.54 1.33
C PHE A 26 6.82 -16.06 1.12
N ARG A 27 6.22 -16.56 0.02
CA ARG A 27 6.22 -18.01 -0.30
C ARG A 27 7.63 -18.55 -0.57
N LEU A 28 8.49 -17.73 -1.16
CA LEU A 28 9.91 -18.03 -1.36
C LEU A 28 10.74 -17.91 -0.07
N LYS A 29 10.12 -17.54 1.07
CA LYS A 29 10.76 -17.33 2.38
C LYS A 29 11.82 -16.23 2.38
N THR A 30 11.82 -15.36 1.38
CA THR A 30 12.65 -14.14 1.33
C THR A 30 12.08 -13.09 2.27
N PHE A 31 10.76 -12.91 2.25
CA PHE A 31 10.05 -12.07 3.21
C PHE A 31 9.51 -12.92 4.36
N ARG A 32 9.56 -12.38 5.56
CA ARG A 32 9.00 -12.97 6.79
C ARG A 32 7.51 -12.70 6.93
N SER A 33 6.99 -11.71 6.20
CA SER A 33 5.59 -11.32 6.23
C SER A 33 4.99 -11.25 4.82
N SER A 34 3.73 -11.64 4.70
CA SER A 34 2.91 -11.39 3.51
C SER A 34 2.05 -10.16 3.78
N LEU A 35 2.13 -9.16 2.90
CA LEU A 35 1.36 -7.92 3.00
C LEU A 35 -0.15 -8.20 3.06
N LEU A 36 -0.62 -9.21 2.31
CA LEU A 36 -2.03 -9.61 2.34
C LEU A 36 -2.44 -10.15 3.72
N VAL A 37 -1.57 -10.90 4.39
CA VAL A 37 -1.85 -11.38 5.75
C VAL A 37 -1.85 -10.23 6.75
N VAL A 38 -0.95 -9.26 6.58
CA VAL A 38 -0.87 -8.05 7.42
C VAL A 38 -2.15 -7.24 7.29
N ASP A 39 -2.59 -6.93 6.07
CA ASP A 39 -3.80 -6.12 5.83
C ASP A 39 -5.07 -6.82 6.31
N GLY A 40 -5.16 -8.13 6.08
CA GLY A 40 -6.24 -8.94 6.63
C GLY A 40 -6.26 -8.92 8.16
N SER A 41 -5.09 -9.08 8.79
CA SER A 41 -4.97 -9.05 10.25
C SER A 41 -5.30 -7.67 10.81
N PHE A 42 -4.86 -6.61 10.14
CA PHE A 42 -5.22 -5.23 10.45
C PHE A 42 -6.74 -5.05 10.43
N PHE A 43 -7.40 -5.46 9.35
CA PHE A 43 -8.85 -5.36 9.20
C PHE A 43 -9.62 -6.12 10.30
N PHE A 44 -9.29 -7.39 10.50
CA PHE A 44 -9.96 -8.23 11.51
C PHE A 44 -9.76 -7.68 12.93
N ARG A 45 -8.54 -7.27 13.29
CA ARG A 45 -8.26 -6.74 14.62
C ARG A 45 -8.90 -5.36 14.85
N THR A 46 -8.94 -4.52 13.83
CA THR A 46 -9.62 -3.21 13.89
C THR A 46 -11.10 -3.39 14.19
N LEU A 47 -11.73 -4.37 13.55
CA LEU A 47 -13.15 -4.68 13.76
C LEU A 47 -13.42 -5.65 14.92
N LYS A 48 -12.38 -6.09 15.65
CA LYS A 48 -12.44 -7.09 16.72
C LYS A 48 -13.13 -8.39 16.28
N LEU A 49 -12.94 -8.78 15.02
CA LEU A 49 -13.48 -10.00 14.44
C LEU A 49 -12.52 -11.17 14.64
N GLN A 50 -13.08 -12.39 14.66
CA GLN A 50 -12.31 -13.62 14.59
C GLN A 50 -12.46 -14.23 13.18
N GLY A 51 -11.37 -14.79 12.66
CA GLY A 51 -11.34 -15.37 11.32
C GLY A 51 -10.35 -16.50 11.22
N THR A 52 -10.65 -17.45 10.33
CA THR A 52 -9.67 -18.47 9.93
C THR A 52 -8.56 -17.84 9.08
N ALA A 53 -7.40 -18.49 8.99
CA ALA A 53 -6.29 -17.98 8.19
C ALA A 53 -6.66 -17.70 6.72
N ARG A 54 -7.55 -18.52 6.13
CA ARG A 54 -8.04 -18.31 4.75
C ARG A 54 -8.89 -17.04 4.63
N LEU A 55 -9.78 -16.80 5.60
CA LEU A 55 -10.63 -15.61 5.61
C LEU A 55 -9.81 -14.33 5.78
N ILE A 56 -8.81 -14.36 6.68
CA ILE A 56 -7.88 -13.25 6.88
C ILE A 56 -7.14 -12.93 5.58
N TYR A 57 -6.58 -13.94 4.92
CA TYR A 57 -5.87 -13.75 3.66
C TYR A 57 -6.76 -13.17 2.56
N ALA A 58 -7.97 -13.72 2.39
CA ALA A 58 -8.92 -13.23 1.39
C ALA A 58 -9.34 -11.78 1.67
N ALA A 59 -9.68 -11.45 2.92
CA ALA A 59 -10.00 -10.08 3.30
C ALA A 59 -8.83 -9.13 3.06
N GLY A 60 -7.60 -9.57 3.36
CA GLY A 60 -6.40 -8.81 3.09
C GLY A 60 -6.21 -8.48 1.61
N LEU A 61 -6.46 -9.44 0.72
CA LEU A 61 -6.44 -9.18 -0.73
C LEU A 61 -7.43 -8.08 -1.12
N PHE A 62 -8.69 -8.18 -0.68
CA PHE A 62 -9.70 -7.17 -1.02
C PHE A 62 -9.39 -5.80 -0.43
N ILE A 63 -9.03 -5.76 0.86
CA ILE A 63 -8.73 -4.52 1.56
C ILE A 63 -7.51 -3.86 0.94
N HIS A 64 -6.43 -4.60 0.69
CA HIS A 64 -5.21 -4.07 0.06
C HIS A 64 -5.49 -3.39 -1.28
N LEU A 65 -6.29 -4.03 -2.14
CA LEU A 65 -6.63 -3.47 -3.45
C LEU A 65 -7.46 -2.19 -3.33
N ILE A 66 -8.46 -2.19 -2.44
CA ILE A 66 -9.31 -1.03 -2.21
C ILE A 66 -8.50 0.11 -1.60
N THR A 67 -7.70 -0.14 -0.56
CA THR A 67 -6.88 0.88 0.10
C THR A 67 -5.82 1.43 -0.84
N SER A 68 -5.17 0.58 -1.65
CA SER A 68 -4.22 1.03 -2.67
C SER A 68 -4.86 1.97 -3.71
N GLY A 69 -6.07 1.64 -4.18
CA GLY A 69 -6.83 2.52 -5.06
C GLY A 69 -7.25 3.82 -4.37
N VAL A 70 -7.76 3.74 -3.14
CA VAL A 70 -8.16 4.92 -2.35
C VAL A 70 -6.97 5.84 -2.09
N PHE A 71 -5.80 5.31 -1.72
CA PHE A 71 -4.61 6.12 -1.51
C PHE A 71 -4.09 6.73 -2.82
N GLY A 72 -4.16 6.02 -3.95
CA GLY A 72 -3.88 6.62 -5.26
C GLY A 72 -4.81 7.79 -5.59
N ALA A 73 -6.12 7.61 -5.39
CA ALA A 73 -7.10 8.69 -5.57
C ALA A 73 -6.85 9.87 -4.63
N LEU A 74 -6.51 9.57 -3.37
CA LEU A 74 -6.23 10.56 -2.32
C LEU A 74 -5.03 11.42 -2.67
N TYR A 75 -3.97 10.84 -3.26
CA TYR A 75 -2.83 11.62 -3.75
C TYR A 75 -3.26 12.70 -4.73
N ILE A 76 -4.02 12.33 -5.77
CA ILE A 76 -4.48 13.29 -6.79
C ILE A 76 -5.42 14.34 -6.18
N LEU A 77 -6.30 13.94 -5.28
CA LEU A 77 -7.17 14.86 -4.56
C LEU A 77 -6.38 15.87 -3.74
N LEU A 78 -5.38 15.42 -2.97
CA LEU A 78 -4.52 16.29 -2.17
C LEU A 78 -3.71 17.24 -3.06
N SER A 79 -3.16 16.77 -4.18
CA SER A 79 -2.45 17.61 -5.14
C SER A 79 -3.36 18.72 -5.70
N ALA A 80 -4.60 18.39 -6.06
CA ALA A 80 -5.56 19.37 -6.55
C ALA A 80 -5.95 20.40 -5.47
N LEU A 81 -6.13 19.97 -4.22
CA LEU A 81 -6.40 20.87 -3.08
C LEU A 81 -5.23 21.80 -2.77
N LEU A 82 -4.01 21.38 -3.07
CA LEU A 82 -2.80 22.21 -2.97
C LEU A 82 -2.58 23.12 -4.20
N GLY A 83 -3.49 23.10 -5.16
CA GLY A 83 -3.46 23.97 -6.34
C GLY A 83 -2.58 23.44 -7.48
N PHE A 84 -2.09 22.20 -7.43
CA PHE A 84 -1.35 21.60 -8.54
C PHE A 84 -2.29 21.17 -9.65
N SER A 85 -1.91 21.44 -10.90
CA SER A 85 -2.58 20.88 -12.07
C SER A 85 -2.34 19.36 -12.17
N ALA A 86 -3.14 18.68 -13.00
CA ALA A 86 -3.04 17.22 -13.16
C ALA A 86 -1.64 16.76 -13.65
N THR A 87 -0.98 17.54 -14.50
CA THR A 87 0.37 17.25 -15.01
C THR A 87 1.44 17.55 -13.95
N GLU A 88 1.32 18.67 -13.22
CA GLU A 88 2.22 19.01 -12.10
C GLU A 88 2.13 18.01 -10.94
N SER A 89 0.96 17.38 -10.78
CA SER A 89 0.75 16.29 -9.83
C SER A 89 1.61 15.07 -10.14
N VAL A 90 2.11 14.91 -11.38
CA VAL A 90 2.99 13.81 -11.78
C VAL A 90 4.46 14.17 -11.53
N SER A 91 4.76 14.57 -10.30
CA SER A 91 6.11 14.87 -9.82
C SER A 91 6.67 13.70 -9.01
N LEU A 92 7.80 13.13 -9.44
CA LEU A 92 8.44 12.03 -8.73
C LEU A 92 8.77 12.40 -7.28
N ALA A 93 9.19 13.65 -7.03
CA ALA A 93 9.49 14.14 -5.69
C ALA A 93 8.24 14.19 -4.81
N ALA A 94 7.13 14.73 -5.32
CA ALA A 94 5.88 14.82 -4.57
C ALA A 94 5.31 13.43 -4.24
N ILE A 95 5.32 12.51 -5.21
CA ILE A 95 4.86 11.13 -5.00
C ILE A 95 5.78 10.41 -4.02
N SER A 96 7.10 10.63 -4.08
CA SER A 96 8.04 10.02 -3.14
C SER A 96 7.76 10.45 -1.69
N ILE A 97 7.52 11.75 -1.46
CA ILE A 97 7.14 12.26 -0.13
C ILE A 97 5.84 11.60 0.34
N TYR A 98 4.83 11.54 -0.53
CA TYR A 98 3.56 10.90 -0.23
C TYR A 98 3.72 9.41 0.13
N VAL A 99 4.49 8.66 -0.64
CA VAL A 99 4.75 7.23 -0.38
C VAL A 99 5.55 7.01 0.90
N VAL A 100 6.49 7.90 1.24
CA VAL A 100 7.19 7.85 2.53
C VAL A 100 6.19 8.04 3.68
N LEU A 101 5.22 8.94 3.56
CA LEU A 101 4.17 9.11 4.57
C LEU A 101 3.29 7.86 4.69
N LEU A 102 2.94 7.20 3.57
CA LEU A 102 2.24 5.92 3.59
C LEU A 102 3.06 4.83 4.29
N TRP A 103 4.35 4.73 3.98
CA TRP A 103 5.25 3.78 4.62
C TRP A 103 5.37 4.05 6.14
N LEU A 104 5.51 5.30 6.56
CA LEU A 104 5.51 5.67 7.97
C LEU A 104 4.19 5.31 8.64
N SER A 105 3.05 5.57 7.99
CA SER A 105 1.73 5.15 8.48
C SER A 105 1.66 3.63 8.65
N MET A 106 2.21 2.86 7.70
CA MET A 106 2.31 1.41 7.79
C MET A 106 3.12 0.97 9.01
N LEU A 107 4.28 1.60 9.27
CA LEU A 107 5.15 1.26 10.39
C LEU A 107 4.52 1.55 11.77
N PHE A 108 3.84 2.68 11.91
CA PHE A 108 3.36 3.15 13.22
C PHE A 108 1.89 2.85 13.51
N VAL A 109 1.10 2.53 12.49
CA VAL A 109 -0.34 2.26 12.65
C VAL A 109 -0.65 0.83 12.25
N ALA A 110 -0.46 0.48 10.99
CA ALA A 110 -0.99 -0.78 10.48
C ALA A 110 -0.23 -2.01 10.99
N LEU A 111 1.11 -1.97 11.08
CA LEU A 111 1.91 -3.08 11.61
C LEU A 111 1.57 -3.33 13.09
N PRO A 112 1.61 -2.34 14.00
CA PRO A 112 1.24 -2.54 15.40
C PRO A 112 -0.18 -3.07 15.58
N VAL A 113 -1.15 -2.53 14.85
CA VAL A 113 -2.55 -2.99 14.92
C VAL A 113 -2.67 -4.43 14.43
N ALA A 114 -1.97 -4.80 13.35
CA ALA A 114 -1.90 -6.19 12.87
C ALA A 114 -1.14 -7.13 13.85
N GLY A 115 -0.45 -6.59 14.85
CA GLY A 115 0.39 -7.33 15.80
C GLY A 115 1.77 -7.68 15.26
N GLU A 116 2.20 -6.97 14.24
CA GLU A 116 3.46 -7.10 13.50
C GLU A 116 4.35 -5.85 13.74
N GLY A 117 5.59 -5.87 13.24
CA GLY A 117 6.55 -4.77 13.32
C GLY A 117 7.24 -4.58 14.68
N LEU A 118 7.76 -3.37 14.92
CA LEU A 118 8.58 -3.02 16.10
C LEU A 118 7.85 -3.20 17.44
N LEU A 119 6.53 -3.03 17.44
CA LEU A 119 5.66 -3.20 18.62
C LEU A 119 4.89 -4.53 18.59
N GLY A 120 5.00 -5.29 17.49
CA GLY A 120 4.43 -6.61 17.33
C GLY A 120 5.42 -7.71 17.72
N ARG A 121 4.90 -8.90 18.04
CA ARG A 121 5.74 -10.06 18.46
C ARG A 121 5.90 -11.12 17.37
N LYS A 122 5.24 -10.98 16.22
CA LYS A 122 5.10 -12.07 15.23
C LYS A 122 6.04 -11.98 14.02
N SER A 123 6.33 -10.80 13.52
CA SER A 123 7.21 -10.57 12.37
C SER A 123 8.63 -10.16 12.78
N GLY A 124 9.64 -10.59 12.04
CA GLY A 124 11.05 -10.30 12.33
C GLY A 124 11.43 -8.81 12.17
N PRO A 125 12.62 -8.40 12.64
CA PRO A 125 13.08 -7.00 12.60
C PRO A 125 13.21 -6.44 11.19
N LEU A 126 13.27 -7.31 10.17
CA LEU A 126 13.38 -6.93 8.76
C LEU A 126 12.04 -6.50 8.15
N THR A 127 10.91 -6.71 8.81
CA THR A 127 9.60 -6.42 8.21
C THR A 127 9.40 -4.94 7.90
N SER A 128 10.00 -4.02 8.66
CA SER A 128 10.00 -2.60 8.31
C SER A 128 10.71 -2.33 6.97
N PHE A 129 11.81 -3.03 6.72
CA PHE A 129 12.59 -2.96 5.48
C PHE A 129 11.89 -3.67 4.31
N GLU A 130 11.27 -4.83 4.56
CA GLU A 130 10.39 -5.50 3.59
C GLU A 130 9.28 -4.54 3.11
N GLN A 131 8.64 -3.84 4.05
CA GLN A 131 7.64 -2.82 3.72
C GLN A 131 8.22 -1.65 2.93
N LEU A 132 9.44 -1.20 3.24
CA LEU A 132 10.09 -0.13 2.48
C LEU A 132 10.30 -0.54 1.01
N ILE A 133 10.80 -1.75 0.76
CA ILE A 133 10.98 -2.28 -0.60
C ILE A 133 9.66 -2.28 -1.36
N LEU A 134 8.59 -2.76 -0.72
CA LEU A 134 7.26 -2.81 -1.34
C LEU A 134 6.72 -1.40 -1.66
N HIS A 135 6.95 -0.42 -0.80
CA HIS A 135 6.55 0.96 -1.06
C HIS A 135 7.37 1.62 -2.16
N VAL A 136 8.66 1.29 -2.30
CA VAL A 136 9.48 1.72 -3.44
C VAL A 136 8.92 1.14 -4.75
N ILE A 137 8.51 -0.12 -4.76
CA ILE A 137 7.85 -0.73 -5.93
C ILE A 137 6.54 -0.01 -6.24
N PHE A 138 5.71 0.22 -5.21
CA PHE A 138 4.47 0.97 -5.35
C PHE A 138 4.71 2.35 -5.98
N LEU A 139 5.72 3.09 -5.48
CA LEU A 139 6.11 4.41 -6.01
C LEU A 139 6.37 4.37 -7.52
N PHE A 140 7.22 3.46 -7.98
CA PHE A 140 7.60 3.42 -9.39
C PHE A 140 6.46 2.97 -10.30
N VAL A 141 5.67 1.99 -9.89
CA VAL A 141 4.50 1.54 -10.66
C VAL A 141 3.46 2.65 -10.71
N TYR A 142 3.14 3.26 -9.57
CA TYR A 142 2.16 4.33 -9.48
C TYR A 142 2.57 5.54 -10.32
N TYR A 143 3.82 5.98 -10.21
CA TYR A 143 4.38 7.05 -11.04
C TYR A 143 4.30 6.72 -12.53
N GLY A 144 4.69 5.50 -12.93
CA GLY A 144 4.61 5.05 -14.31
C GLY A 144 3.17 5.08 -14.85
N CYS A 145 2.20 4.60 -14.08
CA CYS A 145 0.78 4.64 -14.46
C CYS A 145 0.26 6.07 -14.58
N LEU A 146 0.56 6.95 -13.61
CA LEU A 146 0.17 8.36 -13.69
C LEU A 146 0.78 9.05 -14.91
N ARG A 147 2.07 8.81 -15.19
CA ARG A 147 2.75 9.33 -16.38
C ARG A 147 2.10 8.86 -17.67
N ALA A 148 1.64 7.61 -17.75
CA ALA A 148 1.02 7.06 -18.95
C ALA A 148 -0.44 7.52 -19.17
N LEU A 149 -1.14 7.94 -18.10
CA LEU A 149 -2.58 8.20 -18.13
C LEU A 149 -2.96 9.68 -17.95
N LEU A 150 -2.05 10.52 -17.42
CA LEU A 150 -2.28 11.97 -17.21
C LEU A 150 -1.35 12.87 -18.02
N VAL A 151 -0.28 12.35 -18.61
CA VAL A 151 0.69 13.07 -19.43
C VAL A 151 0.68 12.47 -20.83
#